data_AF-A0A0A0C2F7-F1
#
_entry.id   AF-A0A0A0C2F7-F1
#
_cell.length_a   1.000
_cell.length_b   1.000
_cell.length_c   1.000
_cell.angle_alpha   90.00
_cell.angle_beta   90.00
_cell.angle_gamma   90.00
#
_symmetry.space_group_name_H-M   'P 1'
#
loop_
_entity.id
_entity.type
_entity.pdbx_description
1 polymer ?
#
loop_
_entity_poly.entity_id
_entity_poly.type
_entity_poly.pdbx_seq_one_letter_code
_entity_poly.pdbx_strand_id
1 'polypeptide(L)'
;MSHADARTDTAAAPALPAATVLGYPRIGPRRELKTALERYWSGASDLAELEQAAAEVRTRTRTRLVELGLRRDDASVPSAFSFYDPVLDVVTLLGAVPSRFADLPAADGSVGLAESFVLARGDEARGPLEMTKWFDTNYHYLVPELGPRTPIALVGDRPVRELLEARADGVQARPVLVGPVTFLLLAKAEDGAPDGFHPLDRLEDVLDAYAALLPRLAEAGAGWVQLDEPGLVVDGAVPAEDVLAATRRAYERLTAVTDRPALLVTTPYGDPGAALPVLLGTGVEGIGLDLV
;
A
#
# COMPACT_ATOMS: atom_id res chain seq x y z
N MET A 1 -25.31 -38.42 -20.27
CA MET A 1 -25.47 -36.99 -19.94
C MET A 1 -24.09 -36.45 -19.65
N SER A 2 -23.51 -35.74 -20.63
CA SER A 2 -22.17 -35.15 -20.54
C SER A 2 -22.23 -33.93 -19.62
N HIS A 3 -21.52 -33.97 -18.50
CA HIS A 3 -21.19 -32.76 -17.75
C HIS A 3 -20.11 -32.02 -18.54
N ALA A 4 -20.51 -31.02 -19.30
CA ALA A 4 -19.59 -30.05 -19.85
C ALA A 4 -19.15 -29.14 -18.69
N ASP A 5 -17.88 -29.25 -18.31
CA ASP A 5 -17.18 -28.27 -17.50
C ASP A 5 -17.29 -26.91 -18.19
N ALA A 6 -18.14 -26.05 -17.64
CA ALA A 6 -18.12 -24.63 -17.95
C ALA A 6 -16.87 -24.05 -17.27
N ARG A 7 -15.72 -24.12 -17.96
CA ARG A 7 -14.62 -23.21 -17.66
C ARG A 7 -15.15 -21.81 -17.89
N THR A 8 -15.43 -21.09 -16.82
CA THR A 8 -15.59 -19.65 -16.85
C THR A 8 -14.34 -19.09 -17.52
N ASP A 9 -14.55 -18.48 -18.69
CA ASP A 9 -13.52 -17.81 -19.48
C ASP A 9 -13.07 -16.58 -18.67
N THR A 10 -12.08 -16.77 -17.80
CA THR A 10 -11.45 -15.67 -17.08
C THR A 10 -10.81 -14.81 -18.16
N ALA A 11 -11.32 -13.59 -18.36
CA ALA A 11 -10.72 -12.64 -19.28
C ALA A 11 -9.21 -12.58 -18.99
N ALA A 12 -8.39 -12.86 -20.01
CA ALA A 12 -6.94 -12.88 -19.85
C ALA A 12 -6.47 -11.55 -19.23
N ALA A 13 -5.62 -11.63 -18.20
CA ALA A 13 -5.09 -10.45 -17.54
C ALA A 13 -4.47 -9.49 -18.57
N PRO A 14 -4.65 -8.17 -18.42
CA PRO A 14 -4.03 -7.21 -19.34
C PRO A 14 -2.51 -7.41 -19.31
N ALA A 15 -1.85 -7.35 -20.46
CA ALA A 15 -0.40 -7.49 -20.52
C ALA A 15 0.28 -6.43 -19.62
N LEU A 16 1.28 -6.85 -18.84
CA LEU A 16 2.10 -5.91 -18.08
C LEU A 16 2.88 -5.02 -19.08
N PRO A 17 2.99 -3.71 -18.86
CA PRO A 17 3.72 -2.83 -19.75
C PRO A 17 5.17 -3.26 -19.95
N ALA A 18 5.69 -3.10 -21.17
CA ALA A 18 7.08 -3.46 -21.50
C ALA A 18 8.13 -2.62 -20.74
N ALA A 19 7.74 -1.44 -20.26
CA ALA A 19 8.56 -0.58 -19.42
C ALA A 19 7.71 0.08 -18.34
N THR A 20 8.18 0.08 -17.11
CA THR A 20 7.52 0.75 -15.99
C THR A 20 8.57 1.08 -14.93
N VAL A 21 8.19 1.89 -13.94
CA VAL A 21 8.97 2.13 -12.72
C VAL A 21 8.14 1.73 -11.51
N LEU A 22 8.79 1.27 -10.43
CA LEU A 22 8.09 0.78 -9.23
C LEU A 22 7.46 1.92 -8.41
N GLY A 23 8.04 3.12 -8.49
CA GLY A 23 7.59 4.31 -7.78
C GLY A 23 8.36 5.54 -8.25
N TYR A 24 8.05 6.71 -7.68
CA TYR A 24 8.74 7.95 -8.03
C TYR A 24 8.82 8.90 -6.82
N PRO A 25 9.91 9.68 -6.65
CA PRO A 25 10.02 10.61 -5.53
C PRO A 25 8.85 11.61 -5.44
N ARG A 26 8.17 11.62 -4.30
CA ARG A 26 6.95 12.41 -4.05
C ARG A 26 7.16 13.85 -3.61
N ILE A 27 8.40 14.24 -3.29
CA ILE A 27 8.66 15.54 -2.67
C ILE A 27 8.60 16.72 -3.66
N GLY A 28 8.70 16.43 -4.96
CA GLY A 28 8.83 17.41 -6.04
C GLY A 28 10.28 17.93 -6.23
N PRO A 29 10.66 18.39 -7.43
CA PRO A 29 12.02 18.79 -7.77
C PRO A 29 12.51 20.01 -6.98
N ARG A 30 11.61 20.82 -6.40
CA ARG A 30 11.99 21.91 -5.48
C ARG A 30 11.44 21.70 -4.06
N ARG A 31 11.11 20.45 -3.70
CA ARG A 31 10.55 20.06 -2.41
C ARG A 31 9.21 20.74 -2.11
N GLU A 32 8.37 20.92 -3.11
CA GLU A 32 7.08 21.59 -2.97
C GLU A 32 6.18 20.94 -1.91
N LEU A 33 6.15 19.59 -1.86
CA LEU A 33 5.36 18.88 -0.85
C LEU A 33 5.86 19.17 0.56
N LYS A 34 7.19 19.24 0.76
CA LYS A 34 7.78 19.61 2.05
C LYS A 34 7.32 20.99 2.49
N THR A 35 7.39 21.98 1.60
CA THR A 35 6.96 23.35 1.90
C THR A 35 5.46 23.41 2.21
N ALA A 36 4.62 22.68 1.47
CA ALA A 36 3.18 22.61 1.73
C ALA A 36 2.88 22.02 3.12
N LEU A 37 3.53 20.89 3.48
CA LEU A 37 3.39 20.28 4.80
C LEU A 37 3.83 21.22 5.92
N GLU A 38 4.97 21.91 5.78
CA GLU A 38 5.46 22.87 6.77
C GLU A 38 4.51 24.07 6.97
N ARG A 39 3.89 24.55 5.89
CA ARG A 39 2.88 25.61 5.97
C ARG A 39 1.63 25.13 6.70
N TYR A 40 1.14 23.94 6.37
CA TYR A 40 -0.02 23.34 7.04
C TYR A 40 0.24 23.16 8.53
N TRP A 41 1.36 22.55 8.91
CA TRP A 41 1.70 22.30 10.31
C TRP A 41 1.99 23.56 11.12
N SER A 42 2.36 24.67 10.48
CA SER A 42 2.52 25.97 11.16
C SER A 42 1.23 26.78 11.21
N GLY A 43 0.11 26.27 10.65
CA GLY A 43 -1.16 26.98 10.56
C GLY A 43 -1.18 28.09 9.50
N ALA A 44 -0.17 28.15 8.63
CA ALA A 44 -0.06 29.13 7.55
C ALA A 44 -0.84 28.75 6.28
N SER A 45 -1.42 27.55 6.25
CA SER A 45 -2.36 27.09 5.22
C SER A 45 -3.33 26.07 5.81
N ASP A 46 -4.47 25.90 5.16
CA ASP A 46 -5.46 24.88 5.55
C ASP A 46 -5.24 23.52 4.84
N LEU A 47 -6.13 22.56 5.13
CA LEU A 47 -6.05 21.21 4.56
C LEU A 47 -6.33 21.19 3.06
N ALA A 48 -7.20 22.08 2.57
CA ALA A 48 -7.55 22.15 1.15
C ALA A 48 -6.37 22.69 0.33
N GLU A 49 -5.66 23.69 0.86
CA GLU A 49 -4.42 24.20 0.26
C GLU A 49 -3.32 23.13 0.23
N LEU A 50 -3.18 22.32 1.28
CA LEU A 50 -2.22 21.20 1.31
C LEU A 50 -2.57 20.13 0.26
N GLU A 51 -3.84 19.72 0.18
CA GLU A 51 -4.33 18.75 -0.81
C GLU A 51 -4.13 19.25 -2.24
N GLN A 52 -4.41 20.53 -2.50
CA GLN A 52 -4.18 21.16 -3.79
C GLN A 52 -2.70 21.13 -4.19
N ALA A 53 -1.80 21.53 -3.29
CA ALA A 53 -0.36 21.49 -3.55
C ALA A 53 0.14 20.05 -3.83
N ALA A 54 -0.39 19.06 -3.10
CA ALA A 54 -0.07 17.65 -3.32
C ALA A 54 -0.59 17.14 -4.68
N ALA A 55 -1.82 17.51 -5.06
CA ALA A 55 -2.39 17.19 -6.37
C ALA A 55 -1.55 17.75 -7.51
N GLU A 56 -1.09 19.00 -7.41
CA GLU A 56 -0.19 19.62 -8.40
C GLU A 56 1.14 18.86 -8.53
N VAL A 57 1.71 18.41 -7.41
CA VAL A 57 2.91 17.57 -7.42
C VAL A 57 2.64 16.24 -8.13
N ARG A 58 1.52 15.57 -7.84
CA ARG A 58 1.13 14.30 -8.49
C ARG A 58 0.90 14.47 -9.99
N THR A 59 0.15 15.49 -10.42
CA THR A 59 -0.08 15.78 -11.86
C THR A 59 1.23 16.04 -12.58
N ARG A 60 2.11 16.87 -12.02
CA ARG A 60 3.43 17.11 -12.62
C ARG A 60 4.27 15.84 -12.72
N THR A 61 4.26 14.99 -11.70
CA THR A 61 4.98 13.71 -11.72
C THR A 61 4.47 12.81 -12.84
N ARG A 62 3.14 12.66 -12.98
CA ARG A 62 2.54 11.89 -14.08
C ARG A 62 2.94 12.44 -15.45
N THR A 63 2.81 13.75 -15.66
CA THR A 63 3.24 14.41 -16.91
C THR A 63 4.71 14.15 -17.20
N ARG A 64 5.59 14.31 -16.20
CA ARG A 64 7.02 14.09 -16.34
C ARG A 64 7.36 12.65 -16.72
N LEU A 65 6.71 11.68 -16.08
CA LEU A 65 6.93 10.26 -16.37
C LEU A 65 6.51 9.90 -17.80
N VAL A 66 5.40 10.46 -18.28
CA VAL A 66 4.96 10.30 -19.67
C VAL A 66 5.93 10.96 -20.65
N GLU A 67 6.41 12.18 -20.36
CA GLU A 67 7.45 12.85 -21.16
C GLU A 67 8.77 12.07 -21.23
N LEU A 68 9.08 11.28 -20.19
CA LEU A 68 10.24 10.40 -20.14
C LEU A 68 10.04 9.07 -20.90
N GLY A 69 8.87 8.86 -21.52
CA GLY A 69 8.59 7.73 -22.39
C GLY A 69 7.72 6.64 -21.78
N LEU A 70 7.26 6.79 -20.53
CA LEU A 70 6.23 5.89 -20.00
C LEU A 70 4.90 6.14 -20.72
N ARG A 71 4.16 5.07 -20.98
CA ARG A 71 2.90 5.16 -21.68
C ARG A 71 1.80 5.65 -20.74
N ARG A 72 0.89 6.46 -21.27
CA ARG A 72 -0.24 7.02 -20.51
C ARG A 72 -1.50 6.17 -20.57
N ASP A 73 -1.57 5.26 -21.53
CA ASP A 73 -2.72 4.44 -21.88
C ASP A 73 -2.60 2.99 -21.41
N ASP A 74 -1.63 2.72 -20.54
CA ASP A 74 -1.45 1.43 -19.86
C ASP A 74 -0.91 1.66 -18.44
N ALA A 75 -0.67 0.56 -17.71
CA ALA A 75 -0.23 0.58 -16.32
C ALA A 75 1.25 1.00 -16.11
N SER A 76 1.90 1.70 -17.05
CA SER A 76 3.33 2.06 -16.96
C SER A 76 3.63 3.04 -15.82
N VAL A 77 2.70 3.95 -15.53
CA VAL A 77 2.89 5.05 -14.56
C VAL A 77 2.40 4.62 -13.17
N PRO A 78 3.25 4.56 -12.13
CA PRO A 78 2.81 4.24 -10.78
C PRO A 78 2.09 5.40 -10.08
N SER A 79 1.14 5.07 -9.20
CA SER A 79 0.53 5.94 -8.20
C SER A 79 1.00 5.49 -6.82
N ALA A 80 2.13 6.04 -6.37
CA ALA A 80 2.84 5.69 -5.14
C ALA A 80 3.03 6.91 -4.21
N PHE A 81 2.09 7.85 -4.24
CA PHE A 81 2.19 9.09 -3.46
C PHE A 81 1.90 8.82 -1.97
N SER A 82 2.49 9.65 -1.11
CA SER A 82 2.26 9.64 0.33
C SER A 82 2.51 11.03 0.91
N PHE A 83 1.67 11.47 1.85
CA PHE A 83 1.91 12.71 2.58
C PHE A 83 3.05 12.59 3.60
N TYR A 84 3.27 11.38 4.13
CA TYR A 84 4.26 11.18 5.17
C TYR A 84 5.05 9.90 4.94
N ASP A 85 4.38 8.75 4.92
CA ASP A 85 4.99 7.43 4.81
C ASP A 85 4.01 6.38 4.25
N PRO A 86 4.41 5.50 3.30
CA PRO A 86 3.51 4.50 2.71
C PRO A 86 3.02 3.42 3.68
N VAL A 87 3.74 3.15 4.78
CA VAL A 87 3.24 2.20 5.80
C VAL A 87 2.12 2.85 6.61
N LEU A 88 2.28 4.13 6.99
CA LEU A 88 1.20 4.93 7.57
C LEU A 88 -0.01 5.03 6.62
N ASP A 89 0.21 5.14 5.32
CA ASP A 89 -0.89 5.15 4.35
C ASP A 89 -1.71 3.85 4.44
N VAL A 90 -1.08 2.69 4.63
CA VAL A 90 -1.81 1.43 4.87
C VAL A 90 -2.52 1.44 6.23
N VAL A 91 -1.91 1.98 7.29
CA VAL A 91 -2.57 2.13 8.60
C VAL A 91 -3.89 2.91 8.46
N THR A 92 -3.85 4.05 7.76
CA THR A 92 -5.03 4.91 7.56
C THR A 92 -6.04 4.32 6.59
N LEU A 93 -5.57 3.61 5.55
CA LEU A 93 -6.43 2.91 4.59
C LEU A 93 -7.25 1.81 5.27
N LEU A 94 -6.62 1.09 6.21
CA LEU A 94 -7.21 -0.05 6.91
C LEU A 94 -7.82 0.30 8.27
N GLY A 95 -7.74 1.57 8.70
CA GLY A 95 -8.21 1.98 10.02
C GLY A 95 -7.48 1.30 11.17
N ALA A 96 -6.25 0.81 10.93
CA ALA A 96 -5.45 0.03 11.85
C ALA A 96 -4.77 0.89 12.93
N VAL A 97 -5.57 1.76 13.56
CA VAL A 97 -5.14 2.75 14.55
C VAL A 97 -5.01 2.08 15.91
N PRO A 98 -3.86 2.21 16.60
CA PRO A 98 -3.68 1.57 17.90
C PRO A 98 -4.58 2.18 18.97
N SER A 99 -4.86 1.41 20.01
CA SER A 99 -5.81 1.73 21.06
C SER A 99 -5.58 3.10 21.75
N ARG A 100 -4.32 3.55 21.87
CA ARG A 100 -3.97 4.88 22.41
C ARG A 100 -4.43 6.07 21.56
N PHE A 101 -4.86 5.82 20.34
CA PHE A 101 -5.39 6.79 19.38
C PHE A 101 -6.83 6.48 18.93
N ALA A 102 -7.57 5.70 19.72
CA ALA A 102 -8.93 5.25 19.36
C ALA A 102 -9.98 6.37 19.21
N ASP A 103 -9.66 7.59 19.66
CA ASP A 103 -10.43 8.84 19.48
C ASP A 103 -10.19 9.52 18.13
N LEU A 104 -9.13 9.15 17.39
CA LEU A 104 -8.81 9.76 16.10
C LEU A 104 -9.75 9.32 14.96
N PRO A 105 -10.07 8.03 14.80
CA PRO A 105 -10.99 7.62 13.74
C PRO A 105 -12.39 8.24 13.92
N ALA A 106 -13.03 8.57 12.80
CA ALA A 106 -14.44 8.96 12.79
C ALA A 106 -15.35 7.77 13.14
N ALA A 107 -16.66 8.03 13.28
CA ALA A 107 -17.64 7.00 13.65
C ALA A 107 -17.73 5.83 12.64
N ASP A 108 -17.35 6.05 11.38
CA ASP A 108 -17.28 5.03 10.34
C ASP A 108 -15.89 4.34 10.26
N GLY A 109 -14.98 4.66 11.18
CA GLY A 109 -13.61 4.15 11.23
C GLY A 109 -12.63 4.87 10.32
N SER A 110 -13.07 5.82 9.49
CA SER A 110 -12.18 6.56 8.60
C SER A 110 -11.20 7.44 9.39
N VAL A 111 -9.96 7.52 8.91
CA VAL A 111 -8.91 8.35 9.50
C VAL A 111 -8.61 9.49 8.54
N GLY A 112 -8.95 10.72 8.95
CA GLY A 112 -8.69 11.91 8.16
C GLY A 112 -7.20 12.22 8.04
N LEU A 113 -6.84 13.06 7.07
CA LEU A 113 -5.44 13.44 6.83
C LEU A 113 -4.85 14.21 8.02
N ALA A 114 -5.63 15.06 8.69
CA ALA A 114 -5.19 15.75 9.89
C ALA A 114 -4.86 14.78 11.04
N GLU A 115 -5.74 13.81 11.26
CA GLU A 115 -5.60 12.75 12.26
C GLU A 115 -4.41 11.84 11.96
N SER A 116 -4.15 11.54 10.67
CA SER A 116 -2.96 10.79 10.26
C SER A 116 -1.65 11.49 10.66
N PHE A 117 -1.63 12.83 10.66
CA PHE A 117 -0.45 13.57 11.11
C PHE A 117 -0.25 13.49 12.62
N VAL A 118 -1.32 13.31 13.41
CA VAL A 118 -1.22 13.03 14.85
C VAL A 118 -0.55 11.68 15.07
N LEU A 119 -0.89 10.64 14.28
CA LEU A 119 -0.17 9.36 14.32
C LEU A 119 1.31 9.54 13.97
N ALA A 120 1.60 10.35 12.94
CA ALA A 120 2.97 10.55 12.45
C ALA A 120 3.86 11.39 13.36
N ARG A 121 3.29 12.37 14.06
CA ARG A 121 4.06 13.42 14.76
C ARG A 121 3.73 13.55 16.24
N GLY A 122 2.71 12.85 16.71
CA GLY A 122 2.16 13.01 18.06
C GLY A 122 1.34 14.29 18.22
N ASP A 123 0.80 14.44 19.41
CA ASP A 123 0.14 15.65 19.91
C ASP A 123 0.65 15.98 21.33
N GLU A 124 0.00 16.90 22.03
CA GLU A 124 0.40 17.27 23.40
C GLU A 124 0.24 16.11 24.42
N ALA A 125 -0.65 15.15 24.14
CA ALA A 125 -0.98 14.06 25.04
C ALA A 125 -0.20 12.77 24.74
N ARG A 126 0.17 12.54 23.48
CA ARG A 126 0.66 11.25 22.98
C ARG A 126 1.85 11.43 22.05
N GLY A 127 2.88 10.61 22.24
CA GLY A 127 4.01 10.53 21.30
C GLY A 127 3.58 9.94 19.95
N PRO A 128 4.34 10.18 18.86
CA PRO A 128 4.06 9.59 17.55
C PRO A 128 4.13 8.06 17.57
N LEU A 129 3.72 7.42 16.47
CA LEU A 129 4.15 6.06 16.16
C LEU A 129 5.68 6.00 16.10
N GLU A 130 6.24 4.85 16.46
CA GLU A 130 7.68 4.64 16.40
C GLU A 130 8.17 4.78 14.95
N MET A 131 9.31 5.45 14.76
CA MET A 131 9.94 5.59 13.46
C MET A 131 11.22 4.76 13.42
N THR A 132 11.35 3.88 12.43
CA THR A 132 12.54 3.03 12.24
C THR A 132 12.95 2.96 10.77
N LYS A 133 14.13 2.40 10.49
CA LYS A 133 14.67 2.31 9.14
C LYS A 133 13.82 1.39 8.26
N TRP A 134 13.56 1.84 7.04
CA TRP A 134 12.99 1.02 5.98
C TRP A 134 14.09 0.13 5.39
N PHE A 135 14.15 -1.10 5.89
CA PHE A 135 15.15 -2.10 5.52
C PHE A 135 16.59 -1.54 5.59
N ASP A 136 17.43 -1.82 4.59
CA ASP A 136 18.82 -1.36 4.51
C ASP A 136 18.97 0.06 3.93
N THR A 137 17.86 0.78 3.74
CA THR A 137 17.87 2.13 3.17
C THR A 137 18.09 3.22 4.23
N ASN A 138 18.24 4.47 3.75
CA ASN A 138 18.23 5.67 4.62
C ASN A 138 16.82 6.25 4.84
N TYR A 139 15.79 5.65 4.24
CA TYR A 139 14.40 6.03 4.48
C TYR A 139 13.93 5.46 5.82
N HIS A 140 12.97 6.13 6.45
CA HIS A 140 12.36 5.67 7.71
C HIS A 140 10.85 5.60 7.54
N TYR A 141 10.25 4.58 8.13
CA TYR A 141 8.79 4.37 8.12
C TYR A 141 8.23 4.42 9.55
N LEU A 142 6.91 4.54 9.66
CA LEU A 142 6.21 4.51 10.93
C LEU A 142 5.72 3.09 11.22
N VAL A 143 6.19 2.51 12.32
CA VAL A 143 5.90 1.13 12.75
C VAL A 143 4.42 1.02 13.15
N PRO A 144 3.60 0.19 12.46
CA PRO A 144 2.25 -0.09 12.90
C PRO A 144 2.23 -0.76 14.27
N GLU A 145 1.29 -0.37 15.11
CA GLU A 145 1.05 -0.96 16.43
C GLU A 145 -0.27 -1.74 16.38
N LEU A 146 -0.21 -3.07 16.39
CA LEU A 146 -1.38 -3.94 16.26
C LEU A 146 -1.56 -4.81 17.50
N GLY A 147 -2.78 -4.96 17.97
CA GLY A 147 -3.17 -5.94 18.98
C GLY A 147 -4.27 -6.87 18.48
N PRO A 148 -4.73 -7.83 19.31
CA PRO A 148 -5.78 -8.77 18.93
C PRO A 148 -7.13 -8.13 18.58
N ARG A 149 -7.35 -6.89 19.04
CA ARG A 149 -8.62 -6.17 18.88
C ARG A 149 -8.49 -4.85 18.12
N THR A 150 -7.32 -4.53 17.59
CA THR A 150 -7.16 -3.35 16.72
C THR A 150 -8.13 -3.49 15.54
N PRO A 151 -9.02 -2.51 15.30
CA PRO A 151 -9.90 -2.53 14.14
C PRO A 151 -9.07 -2.59 12.86
N ILE A 152 -9.42 -3.50 11.94
CA ILE A 152 -8.80 -3.60 10.61
C ILE A 152 -9.93 -3.83 9.62
N ALA A 153 -10.18 -2.85 8.76
CA ALA A 153 -11.19 -2.89 7.71
C ALA A 153 -10.85 -1.85 6.64
N LEU A 154 -11.32 -2.01 5.41
CA LEU A 154 -11.16 -0.95 4.41
C LEU A 154 -12.03 0.27 4.78
N VAL A 155 -11.41 1.32 5.30
CA VAL A 155 -12.07 2.57 5.70
C VAL A 155 -11.62 3.77 4.87
N GLY A 156 -10.42 3.72 4.29
CA GLY A 156 -9.89 4.77 3.43
C GLY A 156 -10.17 4.56 1.94
N ASP A 157 -10.03 5.63 1.17
CA ASP A 157 -10.26 5.65 -0.28
C ASP A 157 -9.15 6.36 -1.08
N ARG A 158 -8.07 6.82 -0.43
CA ARG A 158 -7.01 7.63 -1.06
C ARG A 158 -6.46 7.00 -2.36
N PRO A 159 -6.12 5.69 -2.42
CA PRO A 159 -5.65 5.09 -3.66
C PRO A 159 -6.68 5.20 -4.80
N VAL A 160 -7.97 5.05 -4.50
CA VAL A 160 -9.08 5.22 -5.46
C VAL A 160 -9.16 6.67 -5.93
N ARG A 161 -9.11 7.64 -5.02
CA ARG A 161 -9.12 9.07 -5.36
C ARG A 161 -7.94 9.45 -6.26
N GLU A 162 -6.74 8.97 -5.97
CA GLU A 162 -5.56 9.25 -6.79
C GLU A 162 -5.62 8.62 -8.19
N LEU A 163 -6.23 7.44 -8.32
CA LEU A 163 -6.52 6.87 -9.65
C LEU A 163 -7.49 7.73 -10.44
N LEU A 164 -8.56 8.23 -9.80
CA LEU A 164 -9.53 9.10 -10.45
C LEU A 164 -8.89 10.44 -10.88
N GLU A 165 -7.99 11.00 -10.06
CA GLU A 165 -7.16 12.15 -10.44
C GLU A 165 -6.27 11.83 -11.66
N ALA A 166 -5.57 10.70 -11.65
CA ALA A 166 -4.72 10.29 -12.77
C ALA A 166 -5.53 10.11 -14.06
N ARG A 167 -6.72 9.52 -13.95
CA ARG A 167 -7.64 9.37 -15.07
C ARG A 167 -8.11 10.71 -15.62
N ALA A 168 -8.38 11.69 -14.76
CA ALA A 168 -8.72 13.06 -15.17
C ALA A 168 -7.55 13.74 -15.92
N ASP A 169 -6.30 13.41 -15.59
CA ASP A 169 -5.10 13.82 -16.33
C ASP A 169 -4.87 13.02 -17.65
N GLY A 170 -5.76 12.07 -17.96
CA GLY A 170 -5.62 11.18 -19.12
C GLY A 170 -4.46 10.18 -18.98
N VAL A 171 -4.23 9.69 -17.76
CA VAL A 171 -3.19 8.69 -17.43
C VAL A 171 -3.83 7.50 -16.71
N GLN A 172 -3.65 6.30 -17.27
CA GLN A 172 -4.04 5.05 -16.63
C GLN A 172 -2.96 4.63 -15.61
N ALA A 173 -3.04 5.14 -14.38
CA ALA A 173 -2.02 4.82 -13.37
C ALA A 173 -2.20 3.41 -12.77
N ARG A 174 -1.10 2.83 -12.29
CA ARG A 174 -1.06 1.61 -11.48
C ARG A 174 -0.93 1.98 -10.00
N PRO A 175 -1.89 1.67 -9.11
CA PRO A 175 -1.72 1.89 -7.68
C PRO A 175 -0.56 1.07 -7.15
N VAL A 176 0.17 1.64 -6.19
CA VAL A 176 1.26 0.98 -5.48
C VAL A 176 0.97 1.05 -3.99
N LEU A 177 0.96 -0.11 -3.32
CA LEU A 177 0.75 -0.23 -1.89
C LEU A 177 1.79 -1.16 -1.29
N VAL A 178 2.10 -0.98 0.00
CA VAL A 178 2.85 -1.99 0.77
C VAL A 178 1.98 -3.25 0.85
N GLY A 179 2.52 -4.40 0.48
CA GLY A 179 1.80 -5.67 0.47
C GLY A 179 1.35 -6.12 1.87
N PRO A 180 0.29 -6.95 1.96
CA PRO A 180 -0.31 -7.35 3.23
C PRO A 180 0.66 -8.10 4.14
N VAL A 181 1.58 -8.91 3.60
CA VAL A 181 2.53 -9.68 4.42
C VAL A 181 3.57 -8.73 4.98
N THR A 182 4.20 -7.91 4.14
CA THR A 182 5.17 -6.90 4.57
C THR A 182 4.56 -5.93 5.59
N PHE A 183 3.33 -5.47 5.38
CA PHE A 183 2.66 -4.60 6.36
C PHE A 183 2.64 -5.22 7.77
N LEU A 184 2.32 -6.52 7.88
CA LEU A 184 2.30 -7.24 9.16
C LEU A 184 3.70 -7.53 9.70
N LEU A 185 4.68 -7.83 8.83
CA LEU A 185 6.07 -8.04 9.24
C LEU A 185 6.74 -6.75 9.75
N LEU A 186 6.28 -5.59 9.27
CA LEU A 186 6.73 -4.28 9.73
C LEU A 186 6.00 -3.80 10.98
N ALA A 187 4.91 -4.47 11.38
CA ALA A 187 4.16 -4.12 12.58
C ALA A 187 4.81 -4.68 13.84
N LYS A 188 4.51 -4.04 14.98
CA LYS A 188 4.78 -4.58 16.31
C LYS A 188 3.48 -4.83 17.07
N ALA A 189 3.55 -5.70 18.06
CA ALA A 189 2.46 -5.87 19.02
C ALA A 189 2.22 -4.56 19.78
N GLU A 190 0.96 -4.18 19.97
CA GLU A 190 0.60 -3.03 20.82
C GLU A 190 0.95 -3.30 22.29
N ASP A 191 1.18 -2.23 23.05
CA ASP A 191 1.41 -2.34 24.49
C ASP A 191 0.20 -3.01 25.17
N GLY A 192 0.45 -4.09 25.92
CA GLY A 192 -0.59 -4.87 26.60
C GLY A 192 -1.23 -5.96 25.75
N ALA A 193 -0.72 -6.23 24.53
CA ALA A 193 -1.06 -7.44 23.81
C ALA A 193 -0.71 -8.70 24.64
N PRO A 194 -1.51 -9.78 24.56
CA PRO A 194 -1.22 -11.02 25.26
C PRO A 194 0.13 -11.64 24.88
N ASP A 195 0.78 -12.32 25.83
CA ASP A 195 1.99 -13.09 25.54
C ASP A 195 1.74 -14.08 24.38
N GLY A 196 2.66 -14.07 23.41
CA GLY A 196 2.57 -14.92 22.22
C GLY A 196 1.69 -14.37 21.09
N PHE A 197 1.11 -13.18 21.23
CA PHE A 197 0.49 -12.49 20.10
C PHE A 197 1.55 -11.97 19.13
N HIS A 198 1.35 -12.27 17.85
CA HIS A 198 2.17 -11.75 16.76
C HIS A 198 1.29 -10.96 15.78
N PRO A 199 1.75 -9.82 15.24
CA PRO A 199 0.97 -9.08 14.23
C PRO A 199 0.53 -9.94 13.03
N LEU A 200 1.33 -10.93 12.63
CA LEU A 200 0.99 -11.88 11.57
C LEU A 200 -0.30 -12.69 11.86
N ASP A 201 -0.69 -12.83 13.13
CA ASP A 201 -1.96 -13.46 13.54
C ASP A 201 -3.19 -12.69 13.01
N ARG A 202 -3.01 -11.42 12.63
CA ARG A 202 -4.05 -10.55 12.03
C ARG A 202 -4.12 -10.66 10.51
N LEU A 203 -3.46 -11.65 9.90
CA LEU A 203 -3.40 -11.82 8.45
C LEU A 203 -4.77 -11.82 7.78
N GLU A 204 -5.73 -12.61 8.28
CA GLU A 204 -7.04 -12.71 7.64
C GLU A 204 -7.81 -11.37 7.64
N ASP A 205 -7.70 -10.57 8.71
CA ASP A 205 -8.35 -9.25 8.76
C ASP A 205 -7.75 -8.29 7.73
N VAL A 206 -6.42 -8.30 7.58
CA VAL A 206 -5.73 -7.51 6.56
C VAL A 206 -6.13 -7.99 5.16
N LEU A 207 -6.17 -9.30 4.92
CA LEU A 207 -6.55 -9.86 3.62
C LEU A 207 -7.99 -9.53 3.24
N ASP A 208 -8.93 -9.54 4.19
CA ASP A 208 -10.31 -9.13 3.93
C ASP A 208 -10.40 -7.65 3.56
N ALA A 209 -9.58 -6.80 4.19
CA ALA A 209 -9.51 -5.38 3.84
C ALA A 209 -8.92 -5.15 2.44
N TYR A 210 -7.84 -5.84 2.08
CA TYR A 210 -7.27 -5.80 0.72
C TYR A 210 -8.24 -6.37 -0.31
N ALA A 211 -8.94 -7.48 0.00
CA ALA A 211 -9.94 -8.07 -0.87
C ALA A 211 -11.12 -7.11 -1.14
N ALA A 212 -11.50 -6.28 -0.17
CA ALA A 212 -12.50 -5.23 -0.35
C ALA A 212 -11.97 -4.05 -1.20
N LEU A 213 -10.66 -3.79 -1.18
CA LEU A 213 -10.04 -2.69 -1.91
C LEU A 213 -9.91 -2.99 -3.41
N LEU A 214 -9.50 -4.22 -3.75
CA LEU A 214 -9.16 -4.59 -5.11
C LEU A 214 -10.29 -4.30 -6.13
N PRO A 215 -11.57 -4.65 -5.88
CA PRO A 215 -12.65 -4.30 -6.80
C PRO A 215 -12.87 -2.80 -6.97
N ARG A 216 -12.66 -2.00 -5.91
CA ARG A 216 -12.77 -0.53 -6.00
C ARG A 216 -11.67 0.08 -6.87
N LEU A 217 -10.47 -0.50 -6.84
CA LEU A 217 -9.38 -0.10 -7.74
C LEU A 217 -9.72 -0.45 -9.20
N ALA A 218 -10.28 -1.64 -9.45
CA ALA A 218 -10.72 -2.03 -10.79
C ALA A 218 -11.83 -1.09 -11.31
N GLU A 219 -12.83 -0.77 -10.48
CA GLU A 219 -13.91 0.16 -10.82
C GLU A 219 -13.39 1.56 -11.15
N ALA A 220 -12.35 2.02 -10.43
CA ALA A 220 -11.66 3.28 -10.74
C ALA A 220 -10.83 3.24 -12.03
N GLY A 221 -10.69 2.08 -12.66
CA GLY A 221 -10.02 1.88 -13.94
C GLY A 221 -8.61 1.30 -13.85
N ALA A 222 -8.17 0.80 -12.69
CA ALA A 222 -6.89 0.13 -12.60
C ALA A 222 -6.92 -1.22 -13.32
N GLY A 223 -6.04 -1.41 -14.31
CA GLY A 223 -5.82 -2.73 -14.93
C GLY A 223 -4.83 -3.60 -14.14
N TRP A 224 -3.95 -2.96 -13.38
CA TRP A 224 -2.94 -3.57 -12.53
C TRP A 224 -2.92 -2.87 -11.17
N VAL A 225 -2.53 -3.59 -10.13
CA VAL A 225 -2.11 -3.06 -8.83
C VAL A 225 -0.76 -3.64 -8.46
N GLN A 226 0.11 -2.83 -7.89
CA GLN A 226 1.39 -3.25 -7.38
C GLN A 226 1.33 -3.39 -5.85
N LEU A 227 1.73 -4.55 -5.36
CA LEU A 227 1.87 -4.85 -3.94
C LEU A 227 3.35 -5.08 -3.64
N ASP A 228 3.95 -4.15 -2.92
CA ASP A 228 5.38 -4.19 -2.59
C ASP A 228 5.59 -5.07 -1.37
N GLU A 229 6.32 -6.17 -1.57
CA GLU A 229 6.62 -7.17 -0.54
C GLU A 229 8.13 -7.28 -0.20
N PRO A 230 8.82 -6.18 0.14
CA PRO A 230 10.23 -6.22 0.56
C PRO A 230 10.46 -7.02 1.85
N GLY A 231 9.43 -7.22 2.67
CA GLY A 231 9.51 -8.09 3.86
C GLY A 231 9.85 -9.54 3.52
N LEU A 232 9.69 -9.96 2.26
CA LEU A 232 9.98 -11.33 1.82
C LEU A 232 11.46 -11.59 1.49
N VAL A 233 12.28 -10.54 1.38
CA VAL A 233 13.70 -10.66 0.98
C VAL A 233 14.67 -10.27 2.09
N VAL A 234 14.15 -9.93 3.27
CA VAL A 234 14.97 -9.51 4.41
C VAL A 234 14.83 -10.47 5.58
N ASP A 235 15.89 -10.57 6.36
CA ASP A 235 15.86 -11.31 7.61
C ASP A 235 14.98 -10.57 8.64
N GLY A 236 14.09 -11.30 9.29
CA GLY A 236 13.16 -10.77 10.28
C GLY A 236 13.08 -11.65 11.53
N ALA A 237 12.30 -11.21 12.52
CA ALA A 237 12.08 -11.96 13.76
C ALA A 237 11.09 -13.13 13.61
N VAL A 238 10.29 -13.13 12.53
CA VAL A 238 9.31 -14.18 12.24
C VAL A 238 10.01 -15.36 11.56
N PRO A 239 9.73 -16.62 11.95
CA PRO A 239 10.29 -17.79 11.28
C PRO A 239 9.98 -17.80 9.78
N ALA A 240 10.96 -18.19 8.97
CA ALA A 240 10.84 -18.15 7.51
C ALA A 240 9.67 -19.01 7.01
N GLU A 241 9.41 -20.17 7.63
CA GLU A 241 8.27 -21.02 7.28
C GLU A 241 6.92 -20.33 7.46
N ASP A 242 6.77 -19.50 8.50
CA ASP A 242 5.53 -18.77 8.79
C ASP A 242 5.33 -17.63 7.79
N VAL A 243 6.42 -16.94 7.43
CA VAL A 243 6.40 -15.93 6.35
C VAL A 243 5.96 -16.57 5.04
N LEU A 244 6.56 -17.69 4.63
CA LEU A 244 6.21 -18.37 3.38
C LEU A 244 4.76 -18.91 3.39
N ALA A 245 4.27 -19.38 4.53
CA ALA A 245 2.88 -19.80 4.69
C ALA A 245 1.93 -18.60 4.55
N ALA A 246 2.24 -17.47 5.19
CA ALA A 246 1.48 -16.23 5.08
C ALA A 246 1.49 -15.69 3.64
N THR A 247 2.63 -15.71 2.94
CA THR A 247 2.74 -15.33 1.52
C THR A 247 1.82 -16.19 0.65
N ARG A 248 1.88 -17.52 0.80
CA ARG A 248 1.00 -18.42 0.06
C ARG A 248 -0.46 -18.07 0.31
N ARG A 249 -0.86 -17.98 1.58
CA ARG A 249 -2.23 -17.70 1.99
C ARG A 249 -2.72 -16.35 1.46
N ALA A 250 -1.91 -15.31 1.57
CA ALA A 250 -2.21 -13.96 1.11
C ALA A 250 -2.53 -13.96 -0.38
N TYR A 251 -1.61 -14.49 -1.19
CA TYR A 251 -1.74 -14.39 -2.64
C TYR A 251 -2.74 -15.41 -3.22
N GLU A 252 -2.97 -16.56 -2.60
CA GLU A 252 -4.13 -17.42 -2.93
C GLU A 252 -5.46 -16.70 -2.65
N ARG A 253 -5.58 -16.01 -1.50
CA ARG A 253 -6.80 -15.28 -1.12
C ARG A 253 -7.07 -14.09 -2.05
N LEU A 254 -6.06 -13.27 -2.33
CA LEU A 254 -6.22 -12.07 -3.16
C LEU A 254 -6.44 -12.41 -4.63
N THR A 255 -5.77 -13.44 -5.15
CA THR A 255 -5.95 -13.84 -6.55
C THR A 255 -7.32 -14.46 -6.82
N ALA A 256 -7.97 -15.02 -5.79
CA ALA A 256 -9.33 -15.55 -5.84
C ALA A 256 -10.44 -14.48 -5.78
N VAL A 257 -10.12 -13.21 -5.52
CA VAL A 257 -11.10 -12.10 -5.58
C VAL A 257 -11.54 -11.89 -7.03
N THR A 258 -12.85 -11.77 -7.25
CA THR A 258 -13.42 -11.45 -8.57
C THR A 258 -13.40 -9.94 -8.83
N ASP A 259 -13.42 -9.55 -10.10
CA ASP A 259 -13.49 -8.13 -10.52
C ASP A 259 -12.35 -7.25 -9.96
N ARG A 260 -11.14 -7.81 -9.85
CA ARG A 260 -9.93 -7.11 -9.40
C ARG A 260 -9.00 -6.73 -10.57
N PRO A 261 -8.08 -5.77 -10.36
CA PRO A 261 -6.92 -5.62 -11.24
C PRO A 261 -6.02 -6.88 -11.20
N ALA A 262 -5.16 -7.03 -12.21
CA ALA A 262 -4.05 -7.97 -12.16
C ALA A 262 -3.05 -7.56 -11.06
N LEU A 263 -2.46 -8.55 -10.38
CA LEU A 263 -1.54 -8.32 -9.27
C LEU A 263 -0.09 -8.37 -9.77
N LEU A 264 0.65 -7.28 -9.54
CA LEU A 264 2.10 -7.23 -9.63
C LEU A 264 2.68 -7.26 -8.22
N VAL A 265 3.30 -8.36 -7.82
CA VAL A 265 3.98 -8.45 -6.52
C VAL A 265 5.46 -8.14 -6.71
N THR A 266 6.00 -7.16 -6.00
CA THR A 266 7.42 -6.80 -6.13
C THR A 266 8.18 -7.20 -4.88
N THR A 267 9.42 -7.65 -5.06
CA THR A 267 10.31 -8.01 -3.95
C THR A 267 11.62 -7.23 -4.11
N PRO A 268 11.62 -5.91 -3.84
CA PRO A 268 12.79 -5.06 -4.05
C PRO A 268 13.86 -5.30 -2.97
N TYR A 269 15.09 -4.87 -3.23
CA TYR A 269 16.23 -4.87 -2.29
C TYR A 269 16.92 -6.22 -2.06
N GLY A 270 16.50 -7.31 -2.72
CA GLY A 270 17.14 -8.60 -2.52
C GLY A 270 16.57 -9.75 -3.34
N ASP A 271 17.16 -10.92 -3.14
CA ASP A 271 16.72 -12.18 -3.74
C ASP A 271 15.53 -12.75 -2.95
N PRO A 272 14.35 -12.96 -3.56
CA PRO A 272 13.21 -13.59 -2.90
C PRO A 272 13.40 -15.07 -2.55
N GLY A 273 14.44 -15.74 -3.04
CA GLY A 273 14.80 -17.09 -2.61
C GLY A 273 13.63 -18.06 -2.57
N ALA A 274 13.29 -18.56 -1.37
CA ALA A 274 12.18 -19.50 -1.19
C ALA A 274 10.77 -18.87 -1.37
N ALA A 275 10.63 -17.55 -1.28
CA ALA A 275 9.36 -16.86 -1.52
C ALA A 275 8.98 -16.85 -3.01
N LEU A 276 9.96 -16.85 -3.93
CA LEU A 276 9.70 -16.87 -5.37
C LEU A 276 8.88 -18.10 -5.84
N PRO A 277 9.28 -19.36 -5.55
CA PRO A 277 8.47 -20.51 -5.92
C PRO A 277 7.11 -20.55 -5.20
N VAL A 278 6.98 -19.92 -4.03
CA VAL A 278 5.66 -19.76 -3.38
C VAL A 278 4.78 -18.81 -4.18
N LEU A 279 5.27 -17.62 -4.53
CA LEU A 279 4.55 -16.64 -5.35
C LEU A 279 4.17 -17.20 -6.72
N LEU A 280 5.10 -17.88 -7.40
CA LEU A 280 4.86 -18.56 -8.69
C LEU A 280 3.83 -19.68 -8.58
N GLY A 281 3.69 -20.28 -7.40
CA GLY A 281 2.67 -21.29 -7.11
C GLY A 281 1.28 -20.71 -6.82
N THR A 282 1.14 -19.37 -6.79
CA THR A 282 -0.14 -18.67 -6.61
C THR A 282 -0.70 -18.19 -7.96
N GLY A 283 -1.89 -17.56 -7.95
CA GLY A 283 -2.52 -16.97 -9.14
C GLY A 283 -2.03 -15.58 -9.52
N VAL A 284 -0.91 -15.11 -8.96
CA VAL A 284 -0.37 -13.75 -9.22
C VAL A 284 0.07 -13.62 -10.68
N GLU A 285 -0.31 -12.52 -11.32
CA GLU A 285 -0.07 -12.32 -12.76
C GLU A 285 1.30 -11.72 -13.09
N GLY A 286 1.96 -11.06 -12.14
CA GLY A 286 3.29 -10.50 -12.33
C GLY A 286 4.12 -10.51 -11.06
N ILE A 287 5.41 -10.84 -11.19
CA ILE A 287 6.40 -10.76 -10.10
C ILE A 287 7.53 -9.83 -10.54
N GLY A 288 7.81 -8.80 -9.75
CA GLY A 288 8.94 -7.90 -9.94
C GLY A 288 10.14 -8.35 -9.10
N LEU A 289 11.26 -8.63 -9.77
CA LEU A 289 12.52 -9.06 -9.14
C LEU A 289 13.55 -7.94 -9.18
N ASP A 290 14.33 -7.80 -8.11
CA ASP A 290 15.53 -6.97 -8.11
C ASP A 290 16.70 -7.73 -8.74
N LEU A 291 17.25 -7.20 -9.83
CA LEU A 291 18.33 -7.83 -10.62
C LEU A 291 19.51 -6.86 -10.85
N VAL A 292 19.62 -5.84 -9.99
CA VAL A 292 20.70 -4.83 -10.03
C VAL A 292 21.94 -5.35 -9.29
#